data_AF-A0A432HUU2-F1
#
_entry.id   AF-A0A432HUU2-F1
#
_cell.length_a   1.000
_cell.length_b   1.000
_cell.length_c   1.000
_cell.angle_alpha   90.00
_cell.angle_beta   90.00
_cell.angle_gamma   90.00
#
_symmetry.space_group_name_H-M   'P 1'
#
loop_
_entity.id
_entity.type
_entity.pdbx_description
1 polymer ?
#
loop_
_entity_poly.entity_id
_entity_poly.type
_entity_poly.pdbx_seq_one_letter_code
_entity_poly.pdbx_strand_id
1 'polypeptide(L)'
;MTDRATGPNIHFFGDTLDLGIIGGKAASLARMVSAGMPVPPGFSLTSDAYWTHLRQAGLGSKISERLADLVGSDPSVLTSASSDIQAMFSASQMPQEVAQQTVEAYQRLAQSSNFKPTAEFGDFPVSVRSSATAEDLPGASFAGQHDTYLNIMNKNDVLDSVVNCWSSLWNIHAMMYRNMQGIP
;
A
#
# COMPACT_ATOMS: atom_id res chain seq x y z
N MET A 1 -6.20 14.05 13.74
CA MET A 1 -6.70 13.24 12.62
C MET A 1 -8.18 13.52 12.47
N THR A 2 -8.56 14.35 11.50
CA THR A 2 -9.97 14.61 11.17
C THR A 2 -10.59 13.34 10.61
N ASP A 3 -11.73 12.96 11.18
CA ASP A 3 -12.57 11.84 10.77
C ASP A 3 -13.08 12.12 9.34
N ARG A 4 -12.38 11.58 8.33
CA ARG A 4 -12.87 11.56 6.95
C ARG A 4 -14.01 10.55 6.91
N ALA A 5 -15.13 10.91 6.28
CA ALA A 5 -16.19 9.96 5.99
C ALA A 5 -15.58 8.74 5.31
N THR A 6 -15.71 7.56 5.92
CA THR A 6 -15.04 6.33 5.48
C THR A 6 -15.59 5.94 4.11
N GLY A 7 -14.80 6.20 3.07
CA GLY A 7 -15.06 5.70 1.73
C GLY A 7 -14.85 4.18 1.65
N PRO A 8 -15.11 3.56 0.49
CA PRO A 8 -14.82 2.14 0.30
C PRO A 8 -13.31 1.88 0.45
N ASN A 9 -12.93 0.69 0.95
CA ASN A 9 -11.51 0.32 1.06
C ASN A 9 -10.88 -0.02 -0.30
N ILE A 10 -11.71 -0.28 -1.33
CA ILE A 10 -11.29 -0.75 -2.65
C ILE A 10 -11.90 0.12 -3.75
N HIS A 11 -11.09 0.46 -4.75
CA HIS A 11 -11.53 0.99 -6.04
C HIS A 11 -10.90 0.21 -7.19
N PHE A 12 -11.69 -0.23 -8.16
CA PHE A 12 -11.14 -0.77 -9.41
C PHE A 12 -10.56 0.38 -10.26
N PHE A 13 -9.60 0.06 -11.12
CA PHE A 13 -9.04 1.08 -12.01
C PHE A 13 -10.13 1.66 -12.91
N GLY A 14 -10.28 2.99 -12.85
CA GLY A 14 -11.34 3.73 -13.54
C GLY A 14 -12.49 4.20 -12.64
N ASP A 15 -12.64 3.64 -11.42
CA ASP A 15 -13.70 4.04 -10.49
C ASP A 15 -13.46 5.44 -9.87
N THR A 16 -12.19 5.81 -9.68
CA THR A 16 -11.78 7.12 -9.14
C THR A 16 -10.43 7.54 -9.72
N LEU A 17 -10.22 8.85 -9.80
CA LEU A 17 -8.94 9.48 -10.17
C LEU A 17 -8.32 10.24 -8.99
N ASP A 18 -8.93 10.17 -7.80
CA ASP A 18 -8.52 10.95 -6.63
C ASP A 18 -7.23 10.41 -6.01
N LEU A 19 -6.16 11.16 -6.21
CA LEU A 19 -4.82 10.86 -5.72
C LEU A 19 -4.74 10.80 -4.19
N GLY A 20 -5.58 11.56 -3.49
CA GLY A 20 -5.66 11.52 -2.02
C GLY A 20 -6.27 10.23 -1.49
N ILE A 21 -6.98 9.48 -2.35
CA ILE A 21 -7.62 8.21 -2.01
C ILE A 21 -6.75 7.02 -2.44
N ILE A 22 -6.23 7.01 -3.68
CA ILE A 22 -5.54 5.83 -4.25
C ILE A 22 -4.03 6.04 -4.50
N GLY A 23 -3.50 7.24 -4.33
CA GLY A 23 -2.09 7.58 -4.59
C GLY A 23 -1.73 7.77 -6.06
N GLY A 24 -0.51 8.25 -6.32
CA GLY A 24 -0.09 8.77 -7.62
C GLY A 24 -0.03 7.74 -8.76
N LYS A 25 0.53 6.56 -8.48
CA LYS A 25 0.63 5.48 -9.46
C LYS A 25 -0.74 4.93 -9.84
N ALA A 26 -1.59 4.66 -8.86
CA ALA A 26 -2.94 4.17 -9.10
C ALA A 26 -3.79 5.20 -9.84
N ALA A 27 -3.72 6.48 -9.47
CA ALA A 27 -4.40 7.54 -10.19
C ALA A 27 -3.92 7.66 -11.65
N SER A 28 -2.62 7.46 -11.89
CA SER A 28 -2.08 7.41 -13.25
C SER A 28 -2.60 6.21 -14.05
N LEU A 29 -2.68 5.02 -13.45
CA LEU A 29 -3.29 3.84 -14.08
C LEU A 29 -4.77 4.07 -14.39
N ALA A 30 -5.51 4.64 -13.45
CA ALA A 30 -6.92 4.95 -13.63
C ALA A 30 -7.14 5.99 -14.76
N ARG A 31 -6.29 7.02 -14.86
CA ARG A 31 -6.31 7.96 -15.99
C ARG A 31 -6.08 7.27 -17.34
N MET A 32 -5.11 6.35 -17.40
CA MET A 32 -4.83 5.58 -18.62
C MET A 32 -6.02 4.68 -19.01
N VAL A 33 -6.68 4.05 -18.03
CA VAL A 33 -7.94 3.30 -18.25
C VAL A 33 -9.02 4.21 -18.81
N SER A 34 -9.26 5.38 -18.20
CA SER A 34 -10.25 6.35 -18.68
C SER A 34 -9.94 6.88 -20.08
N ALA A 35 -8.67 6.91 -20.47
CA ALA A 35 -8.22 7.29 -21.81
C ALA A 35 -8.31 6.13 -22.84
N GLY A 36 -8.80 4.95 -22.45
CA GLY A 36 -8.93 3.79 -23.34
C GLY A 36 -7.60 3.08 -23.66
N MET A 37 -6.54 3.34 -22.87
CA MET A 37 -5.26 2.65 -23.06
C MET A 37 -5.34 1.21 -22.53
N PRO A 38 -4.55 0.28 -23.11
CA PRO A 38 -4.54 -1.12 -22.70
C PRO A 38 -3.79 -1.31 -21.37
N VAL A 39 -4.46 -0.99 -20.27
CA VAL A 39 -3.95 -1.22 -18.91
C VAL A 39 -4.47 -2.57 -18.41
N PRO A 40 -3.62 -3.44 -17.83
CA PRO A 40 -4.09 -4.65 -17.17
C PRO A 40 -5.15 -4.33 -16.11
N PRO A 41 -6.22 -5.14 -15.99
CA PRO A 41 -7.25 -4.91 -14.99
C PRO A 41 -6.65 -5.00 -13.59
N GLY A 42 -7.15 -4.18 -12.67
CA GLY A 42 -6.64 -4.11 -11.31
C GLY A 42 -7.52 -3.27 -10.40
N PHE A 43 -7.16 -3.24 -9.12
CA PHE A 43 -7.80 -2.40 -8.11
C PHE A 43 -6.74 -1.79 -7.18
N SER A 44 -7.16 -0.81 -6.40
CA SER A 44 -6.36 -0.12 -5.40
C SER A 44 -7.02 -0.22 -4.04
N LEU A 45 -6.22 -0.51 -3.02
CA LEU A 45 -6.60 -0.24 -1.64
C LEU A 45 -6.47 1.25 -1.37
N THR A 46 -7.43 1.81 -0.66
CA THR A 46 -7.45 3.24 -0.35
C THR A 46 -6.51 3.60 0.79
N SER A 47 -6.15 4.88 0.87
CA SER A 47 -5.47 5.44 2.03
C SER A 47 -6.27 5.23 3.33
N ASP A 48 -7.60 5.24 3.25
CA ASP A 48 -8.48 4.93 4.39
C ASP A 48 -8.34 3.47 4.86
N ALA A 49 -8.11 2.52 3.96
CA ALA A 49 -7.83 1.12 4.33
C ALA A 49 -6.53 1.00 5.15
N TYR A 50 -5.48 1.71 4.74
CA TYR A 50 -4.23 1.82 5.49
C TYR A 50 -4.44 2.45 6.88
N TRP A 51 -5.15 3.58 6.95
CA TRP A 51 -5.42 4.23 8.23
C TRP A 51 -6.30 3.36 9.15
N THR A 52 -7.25 2.62 8.59
CA THR A 52 -8.08 1.66 9.33
C THR A 52 -7.22 0.55 9.92
N HIS A 53 -6.29 0.00 9.15
CA HIS A 53 -5.32 -0.98 9.66
C HIS A 53 -4.49 -0.40 10.80
N LEU A 54 -3.92 0.80 10.65
CA LEU A 54 -3.14 1.43 11.72
C LEU A 54 -3.94 1.65 13.00
N ARG A 55 -5.20 2.08 12.89
CA ARG A 55 -6.09 2.31 14.04
C ARG A 55 -6.45 1.00 14.74
N GLN A 56 -6.95 0.02 14.00
CA GLN A 56 -7.46 -1.22 14.60
C GLN A 56 -6.34 -2.14 15.11
N ALA A 57 -5.16 -2.10 14.49
CA ALA A 57 -3.98 -2.84 14.98
C ALA A 57 -3.21 -2.08 16.09
N GLY A 58 -3.64 -0.86 16.45
CA GLY A 58 -2.96 -0.03 17.45
C GLY A 58 -1.51 0.33 17.05
N LEU A 59 -1.23 0.38 15.74
CA LEU A 59 0.09 0.70 15.20
C LEU A 59 0.36 2.20 15.20
N GLY A 60 -0.68 3.01 14.98
CA GLY A 60 -0.52 4.46 14.84
C GLY A 60 0.21 5.11 16.02
N SER A 61 -0.22 4.81 17.26
CA SER A 61 0.42 5.34 18.47
C SER A 61 1.84 4.81 18.67
N LYS A 62 2.05 3.50 18.46
CA LYS A 62 3.37 2.86 18.61
C LYS A 62 4.40 3.42 17.61
N ILE A 63 3.97 3.64 16.37
CA ILE A 63 4.81 4.24 15.33
C ILE A 63 5.10 5.70 15.71
N SER A 64 4.09 6.50 16.07
CA SER A 64 4.31 7.90 16.47
C SER A 64 5.26 8.02 17.66
N GLU A 65 5.10 7.18 18.69
CA GLU A 65 6.01 7.13 19.84
C GLU A 65 7.43 6.79 19.41
N ARG A 66 7.59 5.81 18.50
CA ARG A 66 8.91 5.42 18.00
C ARG A 66 9.58 6.52 17.17
N LEU A 67 8.80 7.40 16.55
CA LEU A 67 9.31 8.46 15.67
C LEU A 67 9.52 9.80 16.37
N ALA A 68 9.03 9.98 17.60
CA ALA A 68 8.85 11.28 18.26
C ALA A 68 10.11 12.18 18.27
N ASP A 69 11.32 11.59 18.27
CA ASP A 69 12.60 12.31 18.33
C ASP A 69 13.60 11.91 17.24
N LEU A 70 13.13 11.43 16.07
CA LEU A 70 14.02 10.92 15.02
C LEU A 70 14.51 11.96 13.99
N VAL A 71 13.98 13.18 14.03
CA VAL A 71 14.38 14.23 13.07
C VAL A 71 15.83 14.63 13.29
N GLY A 72 16.65 14.54 12.24
CA GLY A 72 18.10 14.81 12.34
C GLY A 72 18.91 13.74 13.09
N SER A 73 18.31 12.59 13.40
CA SER A 73 19.03 11.46 14.01
C SER A 73 20.06 10.82 13.07
N ASP A 74 21.07 10.20 13.65
CA ASP A 74 22.07 9.39 12.94
C ASP A 74 21.41 8.20 12.20
N PRO A 75 21.93 7.80 11.01
CA PRO A 75 21.45 6.63 10.26
C PRO A 75 21.23 5.35 11.08
N SER A 76 22.03 5.09 12.11
CA SER A 76 21.90 3.92 12.99
C SER A 76 20.58 3.90 13.77
N VAL A 77 20.14 5.07 14.26
CA VAL A 77 18.88 5.21 14.99
C VAL A 77 17.69 5.04 14.05
N LEU A 78 17.77 5.62 12.85
CA LEU A 78 16.75 5.43 11.80
C LEU A 78 16.64 3.96 11.38
N THR A 79 17.76 3.26 11.29
CA THR A 79 17.80 1.83 10.96
C THR A 79 17.06 1.01 12.02
N SER A 80 17.36 1.24 13.30
CA SER A 80 16.66 0.55 14.39
C SER A 80 15.16 0.85 14.42
N ALA A 81 14.78 2.12 14.21
CA ALA A 81 13.37 2.50 14.14
C ALA A 81 12.64 1.84 12.97
N SER A 82 13.27 1.78 11.80
CA SER A 82 12.76 1.09 10.61
C SER A 82 12.49 -0.39 10.92
N SER A 83 13.46 -1.09 11.50
CA SER A 83 13.32 -2.51 11.87
C SER A 83 12.20 -2.74 12.88
N ASP A 84 12.08 -1.89 13.89
CA ASP A 84 11.05 -2.06 14.92
C ASP A 84 9.65 -1.79 14.35
N ILE A 85 9.49 -0.80 13.47
CA ILE A 85 8.21 -0.57 12.79
C ILE A 85 7.85 -1.73 11.86
N GLN A 86 8.82 -2.27 11.10
CA GLN A 86 8.58 -3.45 10.26
C GLN A 86 8.13 -4.67 11.07
N ALA A 87 8.74 -4.88 12.24
CA ALA A 87 8.32 -5.94 13.16
C ALA A 87 6.89 -5.74 13.67
N MET A 88 6.48 -4.49 13.93
CA MET A 88 5.10 -4.18 14.31
C MET A 88 4.10 -4.52 13.19
N PHE A 89 4.41 -4.22 11.93
CA PHE A 89 3.55 -4.60 10.79
C PHE A 89 3.48 -6.12 10.63
N SER A 90 4.61 -6.81 10.71
CA SER A 90 4.67 -8.29 10.61
C SER A 90 3.85 -8.99 11.70
N ALA A 91 3.81 -8.42 12.91
CA ALA A 91 3.00 -8.95 14.01
C ALA A 91 1.52 -8.51 13.98
N SER A 92 1.16 -7.58 13.10
CA SER A 92 -0.19 -7.03 13.02
C SER A 92 -1.10 -7.87 12.12
N GLN A 93 -2.40 -7.79 12.36
CA GLN A 93 -3.40 -8.42 11.50
C GLN A 93 -4.16 -7.36 10.71
N MET A 94 -4.37 -7.62 9.42
CA MET A 94 -5.24 -6.79 8.59
C MET A 94 -6.68 -6.85 9.14
N PRO A 95 -7.38 -5.71 9.29
CA PRO A 95 -8.80 -5.70 9.66
C PRO A 95 -9.62 -6.66 8.81
N GLN A 96 -10.51 -7.42 9.45
CA GLN A 96 -11.31 -8.45 8.78
C GLN A 96 -12.07 -7.90 7.57
N GLU A 97 -12.66 -6.71 7.70
CA GLU A 97 -13.39 -6.05 6.61
C GLU A 97 -12.49 -5.73 5.41
N VAL A 98 -11.31 -5.15 5.66
CA VAL A 98 -10.35 -4.80 4.61
C VAL A 98 -9.81 -6.06 3.93
N ALA A 99 -9.51 -7.10 4.73
CA ALA A 99 -9.05 -8.38 4.21
C ALA A 99 -10.12 -9.05 3.34
N GLN A 100 -11.37 -9.09 3.80
CA GLN A 100 -12.48 -9.65 3.05
C GLN A 100 -12.68 -8.92 1.72
N GLN A 101 -12.78 -7.59 1.74
CA GLN A 101 -12.97 -6.79 0.52
C GLN A 101 -11.79 -6.92 -0.45
N THR A 102 -10.56 -7.06 0.05
CA THR A 102 -9.37 -7.31 -0.78
C THR A 102 -9.43 -8.67 -1.47
N VAL A 103 -9.82 -9.72 -0.73
CA VAL A 103 -9.96 -11.07 -1.28
C VAL A 103 -11.09 -11.13 -2.31
N GLU A 104 -12.23 -10.49 -2.03
CA GLU A 104 -13.35 -10.39 -2.98
C GLU A 104 -12.94 -9.67 -4.27
N ALA A 105 -12.18 -8.58 -4.17
CA ALA A 105 -11.68 -7.87 -5.33
C ALA A 105 -10.68 -8.69 -6.15
N TYR A 106 -9.77 -9.41 -5.49
CA TYR A 106 -8.83 -10.35 -6.12
C TYR A 106 -9.57 -11.47 -6.87
N GLN A 107 -10.57 -12.08 -6.24
CA GLN A 107 -11.39 -13.12 -6.87
C GLN A 107 -12.17 -12.58 -8.07
N ARG A 108 -12.70 -11.35 -7.97
CA ARG A 108 -13.40 -10.70 -9.09
C ARG A 108 -12.47 -10.44 -10.27
N LEU A 109 -11.22 -10.01 -10.03
CA LEU A 109 -10.21 -9.90 -11.09
C LEU A 109 -9.98 -11.25 -11.77
N ALA A 110 -9.75 -12.29 -10.98
CA ALA A 110 -9.53 -13.65 -11.48
C ALA A 110 -10.70 -14.13 -12.36
N GLN A 111 -11.94 -13.95 -11.91
CA GLN A 111 -13.14 -14.33 -12.66
C GLN A 111 -13.34 -13.52 -13.94
N SER A 112 -12.97 -12.24 -13.94
CA SER A 112 -13.04 -11.38 -15.11
C SER A 112 -11.94 -11.66 -16.14
N SER A 113 -10.92 -12.42 -15.75
CA SER A 113 -9.83 -12.80 -16.62
C SER A 113 -10.17 -14.09 -17.39
N ASN A 114 -9.60 -14.24 -18.60
CA ASN A 114 -9.62 -15.52 -19.31
C ASN A 114 -8.57 -16.50 -18.76
N PHE A 115 -7.99 -16.23 -17.59
CA PHE A 115 -6.96 -17.07 -16.98
C PHE A 115 -7.59 -18.37 -16.45
N LYS A 116 -6.93 -19.49 -16.74
CA LYS A 116 -7.35 -20.81 -16.26
C LYS A 116 -6.32 -21.27 -15.23
N PRO A 117 -6.68 -21.35 -13.94
CA PRO A 117 -5.81 -21.91 -12.93
C PRO A 117 -5.35 -23.32 -13.32
N THR A 118 -4.07 -23.62 -13.09
CA THR A 118 -3.52 -24.97 -13.27
C THR A 118 -2.67 -25.34 -12.06
N ALA A 119 -2.36 -26.64 -11.91
CA ALA A 119 -1.45 -27.10 -10.87
C ALA A 119 -0.02 -26.50 -11.00
N GLU A 120 0.34 -26.02 -12.19
CA GLU A 120 1.65 -25.41 -12.48
C GLU A 120 1.67 -23.89 -12.24
N PHE A 121 0.56 -23.20 -12.51
CA PHE A 121 0.48 -21.73 -12.49
C PHE A 121 -0.34 -21.14 -11.34
N GLY A 122 -0.91 -21.96 -10.45
CA GLY A 122 -1.68 -21.47 -9.30
C GLY A 122 -2.98 -20.75 -9.68
N ASP A 123 -3.49 -19.90 -8.77
CA ASP A 123 -4.61 -18.98 -9.09
C ASP A 123 -4.12 -17.81 -9.96
N PHE A 124 -5.01 -16.86 -10.25
CA PHE A 124 -4.73 -15.70 -11.09
C PHE A 124 -3.55 -14.85 -10.55
N PRO A 125 -2.44 -14.71 -11.30
CA PRO A 125 -1.27 -13.99 -10.82
C PRO A 125 -1.51 -12.48 -10.80
N VAL A 126 -1.16 -11.84 -9.69
CA VAL A 126 -1.19 -10.38 -9.54
C VAL A 126 0.16 -9.83 -9.09
N SER A 127 0.38 -8.55 -9.39
CA SER A 127 1.44 -7.74 -8.78
C SER A 127 0.85 -6.83 -7.72
N VAL A 128 1.39 -6.85 -6.50
CA VAL A 128 1.00 -5.93 -5.44
C VAL A 128 2.03 -4.81 -5.37
N ARG A 129 1.57 -3.57 -5.51
CA ARG A 129 2.43 -2.39 -5.67
C ARG A 129 1.97 -1.28 -4.76
N SER A 130 2.92 -0.66 -4.09
CA SER A 130 2.72 0.58 -3.34
C SER A 130 2.37 1.76 -4.26
N SER A 131 1.37 2.53 -3.85
CA SER A 131 0.94 3.78 -4.48
C SER A 131 0.70 4.81 -3.38
N ALA A 132 1.71 5.63 -3.08
CA ALA A 132 1.60 6.61 -2.00
C ALA A 132 0.92 7.90 -2.45
N THR A 133 0.24 8.58 -1.53
CA THR A 133 -0.43 9.87 -1.77
C THR A 133 0.53 11.05 -1.87
N ALA A 134 1.73 10.90 -1.29
CA ALA A 134 2.79 11.92 -1.30
C ALA A 134 3.75 11.79 -2.50
N GLU A 135 3.58 10.78 -3.37
CA GLU A 135 4.43 10.55 -4.54
C GLU A 135 4.41 11.70 -5.57
N ASP A 136 3.40 12.56 -5.53
CA ASP A 136 3.21 13.69 -6.46
C ASP A 136 3.34 15.07 -5.78
N LEU A 137 3.96 15.16 -4.60
CA LEU A 137 4.30 16.46 -4.02
C LEU A 137 5.32 17.18 -4.94
N PRO A 138 5.12 18.47 -5.29
CA PRO A 138 6.06 19.21 -6.12
C PRO A 138 7.48 19.18 -5.52
N GLY A 139 8.41 18.52 -6.20
CA GLY A 139 9.81 18.40 -5.77
C GLY A 139 10.16 17.13 -4.99
N ALA A 140 9.17 16.29 -4.61
CA ALA A 140 9.44 15.01 -3.96
C ALA A 140 9.09 13.85 -4.90
N SER A 141 10.09 13.05 -5.27
CA SER A 141 9.90 11.80 -6.02
C SER A 141 10.29 10.65 -5.10
N PHE A 142 9.29 9.92 -4.61
CA PHE A 142 9.50 8.67 -3.86
C PHE A 142 9.75 7.48 -4.80
N ALA A 143 10.15 7.74 -6.06
CA ALA A 143 10.39 6.72 -7.06
C ALA A 143 11.47 5.74 -6.59
N GLY A 144 11.13 4.44 -6.61
CA GLY A 144 12.05 3.35 -6.28
C GLY A 144 12.24 3.08 -4.78
N GLN A 145 11.49 3.74 -3.89
CA GLN A 145 11.66 3.57 -2.43
C GLN A 145 10.73 2.54 -1.79
N HIS A 146 9.71 2.08 -2.51
CA HIS A 146 8.68 1.21 -1.97
C HIS A 146 8.65 -0.14 -2.67
N ASP A 147 8.22 -1.16 -1.92
CA ASP A 147 8.28 -2.54 -2.38
C ASP A 147 7.21 -2.84 -3.44
N THR A 148 7.55 -3.80 -4.31
CA THR A 148 6.66 -4.39 -5.32
C THR A 148 6.81 -5.90 -5.24
N TYR A 149 5.69 -6.59 -5.10
CA TYR A 149 5.63 -8.05 -5.03
C TYR A 149 4.99 -8.56 -6.33
N LEU A 150 5.68 -9.49 -7.01
CA LEU A 150 5.30 -10.01 -8.31
C LEU A 150 4.86 -11.47 -8.20
N ASN A 151 4.04 -11.92 -9.14
CA ASN A 151 3.58 -13.31 -9.24
C ASN A 151 2.93 -13.84 -7.95
N ILE A 152 2.11 -12.99 -7.32
CA ILE A 152 1.33 -13.39 -6.15
C ILE A 152 0.07 -14.10 -6.65
N MET A 153 -0.10 -15.36 -6.24
CA MET A 153 -1.06 -16.29 -6.87
C MET A 153 -2.01 -16.94 -5.86
N ASN A 154 -2.10 -16.42 -4.63
CA ASN A 154 -3.10 -16.88 -3.67
C ASN A 154 -3.53 -15.75 -2.74
N LYS A 155 -4.73 -15.91 -2.16
CA LYS A 155 -5.36 -14.88 -1.33
C LYS A 155 -4.54 -14.49 -0.10
N ASN A 156 -3.82 -15.42 0.53
CA ASN A 156 -3.07 -15.13 1.74
C ASN A 156 -1.84 -14.29 1.41
N ASP A 157 -1.09 -14.69 0.39
CA ASP A 157 0.08 -13.95 -0.07
C ASP A 157 -0.30 -12.57 -0.60
N VAL A 158 -1.51 -12.37 -1.16
CA VAL A 158 -2.02 -11.03 -1.52
C VAL A 158 -2.14 -10.16 -0.28
N LEU A 159 -2.76 -10.67 0.80
CA LEU A 159 -2.92 -9.92 2.05
C LEU A 159 -1.57 -9.61 2.69
N ASP A 160 -0.66 -10.58 2.74
CA ASP A 160 0.69 -10.40 3.28
C ASP A 160 1.48 -9.38 2.45
N SER A 161 1.40 -9.47 1.12
CA SER A 161 2.05 -8.50 0.22
C SER A 161 1.50 -7.09 0.39
N VAL A 162 0.20 -6.93 0.67
CA VAL A 162 -0.40 -5.61 0.98
C VAL A 162 0.19 -5.05 2.28
N VAL A 163 0.24 -5.85 3.35
CA VAL A 163 0.82 -5.42 4.64
C VAL A 163 2.30 -5.08 4.45
N ASN A 164 3.04 -5.86 3.68
CA ASN A 164 4.43 -5.58 3.37
C ASN A 164 4.60 -4.28 2.55
N CYS A 165 3.73 -4.02 1.57
CA CYS A 165 3.72 -2.73 0.86
C CYS A 165 3.45 -1.55 1.81
N TRP A 166 2.54 -1.69 2.79
CA TRP A 166 2.32 -0.66 3.81
C TRP A 166 3.52 -0.47 4.74
N SER A 167 4.16 -1.57 5.14
CA SER A 167 5.38 -1.57 5.92
C SER A 167 6.53 -0.87 5.19
N SER A 168 6.60 -1.00 3.85
CA SER A 168 7.66 -0.41 3.03
C SER A 168 7.76 1.11 3.08
N LEU A 169 6.68 1.81 3.49
CA LEU A 169 6.71 3.25 3.78
C LEU A 169 7.75 3.60 4.86
N TRP A 170 8.06 2.64 5.74
CA TRP A 170 8.96 2.75 6.87
C TRP A 170 10.30 2.06 6.63
N ASN A 171 10.61 1.66 5.38
CA ASN A 171 11.95 1.20 5.03
C ASN A 171 12.97 2.33 5.26
N ILE A 172 14.20 1.95 5.64
CA ILE A 172 15.25 2.91 5.98
C ILE A 172 15.46 3.97 4.90
N HIS A 173 15.45 3.61 3.62
CA HIS A 173 15.63 4.58 2.54
C HIS A 173 14.45 5.55 2.42
N ALA A 174 13.21 5.09 2.63
CA ALA A 174 12.02 5.94 2.65
C ALA A 174 12.02 6.90 3.86
N MET A 175 12.47 6.42 5.03
CA MET A 175 12.61 7.26 6.23
C MET A 175 13.73 8.29 6.09
N MET A 176 14.90 7.90 5.57
CA MET A 176 16.01 8.83 5.30
C MET A 176 15.61 9.91 4.30
N TYR A 177 14.90 9.53 3.23
CA TYR A 177 14.40 10.47 2.24
C TYR A 177 13.44 11.48 2.87
N ARG A 178 12.47 11.02 3.67
CA ARG A 178 11.55 11.91 4.39
C ARG A 178 12.28 12.88 5.32
N ASN A 179 13.26 12.39 6.09
CA ASN A 179 14.08 13.21 6.97
C ASN A 179 14.89 14.26 6.19
N MET A 180 15.48 13.91 5.04
CA MET A 180 16.21 14.86 4.17
C MET A 180 15.31 15.94 3.58
N GLN A 181 14.05 15.62 3.30
CA GLN A 181 13.07 16.56 2.73
C GLN A 181 12.26 17.32 3.80
N GLY A 182 12.48 17.06 5.09
CA GLY A 182 11.69 17.65 6.18
C GLY A 182 10.22 17.20 6.16
N ILE A 183 9.93 16.04 5.58
CA ILE A 183 8.59 15.45 5.52
C ILE A 183 8.37 14.60 6.77
N PRO A 184 7.26 14.78 7.53
CA PRO A 184 6.94 13.96 8.69
C PRO A 184 6.72 12.47 8.38
#